data_AF-A0A532T953-F1
#
_entry.id   AF-A0A532T953-F1
#
_cell.length_a   1.000
_cell.length_b   1.000
_cell.length_c   1.000
_cell.angle_alpha   90.00
_cell.angle_beta   90.00
_cell.angle_gamma   90.00
#
_symmetry.space_group_name_H-M   'P 1'
#
loop_
_entity.id
_entity.type
_entity.pdbx_description
1 polymer ?
#
loop_
_entity_poly.entity_id
_entity_poly.type
_entity_poly.pdbx_seq_one_letter_code
_entity_poly.pdbx_strand_id
1 'polypeptide(L)'
;MEILKNKFEEIKKAKNPEVINDFLMKLSEEPSIEYLNLIQYFIDNLETQIFQKIKLNIIFLLGEIGKSSELDFKYLKFLLKTYYKSDRWVRNEIIQAFGKILKNTKITDDIFKLIGYAINDDYSPIRVNALKTILDLEDLPLFIQRNLYYVINLHDPELELLYVRIFERFLPDFTQLFNSLNNSDNYKILKLRAFRALIFIYFKSPINLETFRQKISKSKWEDDYKENFLKEIDMYEKLLLKRL
;
A
#
# COMPACT_ATOMS: atom_id res chain seq x y z
N MET A 1 -28.61 -20.81 7.91
CA MET A 1 -27.73 -21.70 7.11
C MET A 1 -28.45 -22.49 6.02
N GLU A 2 -29.58 -23.16 6.29
CA GLU A 2 -30.23 -24.06 5.32
C GLU A 2 -30.82 -23.35 4.09
N ILE A 3 -31.46 -22.19 4.29
CA ILE A 3 -31.96 -21.33 3.20
C ILE A 3 -30.81 -20.87 2.28
N LEU A 4 -29.65 -20.54 2.86
CA LEU A 4 -28.47 -20.13 2.10
C LEU A 4 -27.90 -21.28 1.27
N LYS A 5 -27.86 -22.50 1.83
CA LYS A 5 -27.41 -23.70 1.10
C LYS A 5 -28.32 -23.98 -0.09
N ASN A 6 -29.64 -23.93 0.09
CA ASN A 6 -30.60 -24.15 -1.01
C ASN A 6 -30.42 -23.11 -2.12
N LYS A 7 -30.34 -21.83 -1.74
CA LYS A 7 -30.07 -20.76 -2.69
C LYS A 7 -28.74 -20.96 -3.41
N PHE A 8 -27.69 -21.36 -2.71
CA PHE A 8 -26.39 -21.62 -3.33
C PHE A 8 -26.45 -22.75 -4.36
N GLU A 9 -27.17 -23.84 -4.10
CA GLU A 9 -27.34 -24.93 -5.06
C GLU A 9 -28.08 -24.48 -6.34
N GLU A 10 -29.04 -23.56 -6.22
CA GLU A 10 -29.69 -22.94 -7.39
C GLU A 10 -28.70 -22.08 -8.19
N ILE A 11 -27.90 -21.26 -7.51
CA ILE A 11 -26.89 -20.39 -8.13
C ILE A 11 -25.84 -21.21 -8.88
N LYS A 12 -25.39 -22.34 -8.32
CA LYS A 12 -24.45 -23.26 -8.98
C LYS A 12 -24.97 -23.75 -10.33
N LYS A 13 -26.27 -24.10 -10.38
CA LYS A 13 -26.92 -24.65 -11.58
C LYS A 13 -27.15 -23.58 -12.64
N ALA A 14 -27.39 -22.33 -12.23
CA ALA A 14 -27.71 -21.24 -13.15
C ALA A 14 -26.58 -20.94 -14.15
N LYS A 15 -25.30 -21.12 -13.77
CA LYS A 15 -24.11 -20.77 -14.58
C LYS A 15 -24.16 -19.35 -15.19
N ASN A 16 -25.02 -18.47 -14.69
CA ASN A 16 -25.21 -17.11 -15.19
C ASN A 16 -24.36 -16.15 -14.32
N PRO A 17 -23.39 -15.43 -14.91
CA PRO A 17 -22.54 -14.49 -14.18
C PRO A 17 -23.29 -13.39 -13.43
N GLU A 18 -24.41 -12.88 -13.97
CA GLU A 18 -25.19 -11.80 -13.34
C GLU A 18 -25.85 -12.31 -12.05
N VAL A 19 -26.50 -13.48 -12.15
CA VAL A 19 -27.14 -14.14 -11.01
C VAL A 19 -26.12 -14.49 -9.92
N ILE A 20 -24.92 -14.95 -10.31
CA ILE A 20 -23.83 -15.21 -9.37
C ILE A 20 -23.33 -13.90 -8.73
N ASN A 21 -23.16 -12.84 -9.51
CA ASN A 21 -22.71 -11.54 -9.00
C ASN A 21 -23.70 -10.95 -8.00
N ASP A 22 -25.01 -10.98 -8.30
CA ASP A 22 -26.04 -10.53 -7.37
C ASP A 22 -26.04 -11.32 -6.07
N PHE A 23 -25.76 -12.62 -6.17
CA PHE A 23 -25.60 -13.47 -4.99
C PHE A 23 -24.36 -13.07 -4.17
N LEU A 24 -23.20 -12.89 -4.80
CA LEU A 24 -21.97 -12.45 -4.13
C LEU A 24 -22.13 -11.07 -3.48
N MET A 25 -22.83 -10.14 -4.13
CA MET A 25 -23.09 -8.82 -3.56
C MET A 25 -24.00 -8.90 -2.33
N LYS A 26 -25.05 -9.73 -2.36
CA LYS A 26 -25.89 -9.96 -1.17
C LYS A 26 -25.09 -10.54 -0.01
N LEU A 27 -24.14 -11.44 -0.28
CA LEU A 27 -23.26 -11.97 0.76
C LEU A 27 -22.34 -10.90 1.37
N SER A 28 -22.02 -9.85 0.62
CA SER A 28 -21.12 -8.78 1.07
C SER A 28 -21.78 -7.74 1.97
N GLU A 29 -23.11 -7.69 2.02
CA GLU A 29 -23.87 -6.82 2.92
C GLU A 29 -23.70 -7.26 4.39
N GLU A 30 -23.62 -8.57 4.63
CA GLU A 30 -23.36 -9.18 5.93
C GLU A 30 -22.28 -10.26 5.81
N PRO A 31 -20.99 -9.87 5.66
CA PRO A 31 -19.91 -10.82 5.37
C PRO A 31 -19.68 -11.79 6.53
N SER A 32 -19.52 -13.07 6.21
CA SER A 32 -19.28 -14.15 7.18
C SER A 32 -18.17 -15.08 6.70
N ILE A 33 -17.34 -15.56 7.65
CA ILE A 33 -16.28 -16.53 7.39
C ILE A 33 -16.83 -17.85 6.81
N GLU A 34 -18.09 -18.20 7.12
CA GLU A 34 -18.75 -19.39 6.59
C GLU A 34 -18.89 -19.36 5.05
N TYR A 35 -18.91 -18.16 4.45
CA TYR A 35 -19.06 -17.98 3.01
C TYR A 35 -17.78 -18.33 2.22
N LEU A 36 -16.64 -18.50 2.90
CA LEU A 36 -15.37 -18.88 2.27
C LEU A 36 -15.45 -20.23 1.52
N ASN A 37 -16.27 -21.17 2.00
CA ASN A 37 -16.51 -22.44 1.30
C ASN A 37 -17.28 -22.25 -0.01
N LEU A 38 -18.21 -21.29 -0.05
CA LEU A 38 -18.99 -20.96 -1.25
C LEU A 38 -18.09 -20.27 -2.29
N ILE A 39 -17.25 -19.34 -1.81
CA ILE A 39 -16.27 -18.64 -2.64
C ILE A 39 -15.26 -19.63 -3.23
N GLN A 40 -14.76 -20.57 -2.42
CA GLN A 40 -13.82 -21.60 -2.86
C GLN A 40 -14.39 -22.41 -4.03
N TYR A 41 -15.66 -22.80 -3.94
CA TYR A 41 -16.33 -23.51 -5.04
C TYR A 41 -16.27 -22.70 -6.35
N PHE A 42 -16.56 -21.41 -6.30
CA PHE A 42 -16.53 -20.56 -7.51
C PHE A 42 -15.12 -20.37 -8.07
N ILE A 43 -14.10 -20.29 -7.21
CA ILE A 43 -12.70 -20.19 -7.61
C ILE A 43 -12.24 -21.48 -8.32
N ASP A 44 -12.65 -22.65 -7.81
CA ASP A 44 -12.10 -23.93 -8.28
C ASP A 44 -12.88 -24.57 -9.42
N ASN A 45 -14.20 -24.32 -9.52
CA ASN A 45 -15.10 -25.14 -10.36
C ASN A 45 -15.76 -24.38 -11.50
N LEU A 46 -15.65 -23.05 -11.57
CA LEU A 46 -16.25 -22.28 -12.65
C LEU A 46 -15.38 -22.27 -13.91
N GLU A 47 -16.05 -22.33 -15.06
CA GLU A 47 -15.43 -22.12 -16.35
C GLU A 47 -14.78 -20.73 -16.42
N THR A 48 -13.58 -20.65 -17.01
CA THR A 48 -12.78 -19.42 -17.06
C THR A 48 -13.58 -18.20 -17.51
N GLN A 49 -14.45 -18.34 -18.51
CA GLN A 49 -15.25 -17.23 -19.04
C GLN A 49 -16.24 -16.67 -18.02
N ILE A 50 -16.90 -17.53 -17.24
CA ILE A 50 -17.82 -17.12 -16.17
C ILE A 50 -17.00 -16.53 -15.02
N PHE A 51 -15.92 -17.21 -14.62
CA PHE A 51 -15.05 -16.75 -13.55
C PHE A 51 -14.52 -15.33 -13.79
N GLN A 52 -14.05 -15.02 -15.01
CA GLN A 52 -13.56 -13.67 -15.35
C GLN A 52 -14.63 -12.58 -15.18
N LYS A 53 -15.93 -12.90 -15.33
CA LYS A 53 -17.05 -11.97 -15.18
C LYS A 53 -17.48 -11.75 -13.72
N ILE A 54 -17.07 -12.64 -12.81
CA ILE A 54 -17.46 -12.55 -11.38
C ILE A 54 -16.27 -12.31 -10.44
N LYS A 55 -15.03 -12.48 -10.91
CA LYS A 55 -13.82 -12.45 -10.08
C LYS A 55 -13.69 -11.18 -9.24
N LEU A 56 -14.15 -10.03 -9.76
CA LEU A 56 -14.06 -8.75 -9.05
C LEU A 56 -14.93 -8.77 -7.79
N ASN A 57 -16.15 -9.32 -7.88
CA ASN A 57 -17.05 -9.47 -6.73
C ASN A 57 -16.55 -10.54 -5.75
N ILE A 58 -15.87 -11.59 -6.23
CA ILE A 58 -15.16 -12.53 -5.35
C ILE A 58 -14.07 -11.82 -4.54
N ILE A 59 -13.23 -11.01 -5.20
CA ILE A 59 -12.16 -10.26 -4.54
C ILE A 59 -12.73 -9.28 -3.52
N PHE A 60 -13.77 -8.54 -3.90
CA PHE A 60 -14.48 -7.61 -3.03
C PHE A 60 -15.00 -8.31 -1.76
N LEU A 61 -15.72 -9.43 -1.93
CA LEU A 61 -16.28 -10.20 -0.82
C LEU A 61 -15.19 -10.79 0.08
N LEU A 62 -14.07 -11.27 -0.48
CA LEU A 62 -12.92 -11.71 0.32
C LEU A 62 -12.37 -10.55 1.18
N GLY A 63 -12.29 -9.34 0.63
CA GLY A 63 -11.91 -8.14 1.38
C GLY A 63 -12.88 -7.84 2.52
N GLU A 64 -14.20 -7.92 2.28
CA GLU A 64 -15.22 -7.69 3.32
C GLU A 64 -15.19 -8.75 4.43
N ILE A 65 -14.98 -10.03 4.10
CA ILE A 65 -14.80 -11.09 5.10
C ILE A 65 -13.51 -10.86 5.89
N GLY A 66 -12.41 -10.56 5.20
CA GLY A 66 -11.10 -10.32 5.81
C GLY A 66 -11.03 -9.09 6.74
N LYS A 67 -12.01 -8.19 6.63
CA LYS A 67 -12.15 -7.02 7.51
C LYS A 67 -12.48 -7.41 8.95
N SER A 68 -13.17 -8.52 9.17
CA SER A 68 -13.62 -8.98 10.50
C SER A 68 -13.08 -10.35 10.89
N SER A 69 -12.42 -11.06 9.97
CA SER A 69 -11.97 -12.43 10.16
C SER A 69 -10.58 -12.64 9.56
N GLU A 70 -9.80 -13.55 10.14
CA GLU A 70 -8.56 -14.01 9.54
C GLU A 70 -8.86 -14.87 8.30
N LEU A 71 -8.12 -14.64 7.20
CA LEU A 71 -8.25 -15.43 5.98
C LEU A 71 -7.15 -16.47 5.85
N ASP A 72 -7.52 -17.68 5.45
CA ASP A 72 -6.55 -18.73 5.11
C ASP A 72 -5.59 -18.26 4.00
N PHE A 73 -4.33 -18.72 4.10
CA PHE A 73 -3.28 -18.39 3.15
C PHE A 73 -3.63 -18.72 1.68
N LYS A 74 -4.48 -19.71 1.43
CA LYS A 74 -4.94 -20.06 0.07
C LYS A 74 -5.68 -18.89 -0.61
N TYR A 75 -6.45 -18.10 0.13
CA TYR A 75 -7.16 -16.93 -0.40
C TYR A 75 -6.19 -15.78 -0.68
N LEU A 76 -5.20 -15.58 0.20
CA LEU A 76 -4.12 -14.61 -0.04
C LEU A 76 -3.32 -14.97 -1.29
N LYS A 77 -2.99 -16.25 -1.47
CA LYS A 77 -2.30 -16.77 -2.66
C LYS A 77 -3.13 -16.58 -3.93
N PHE A 78 -4.45 -16.75 -3.83
CA PHE A 78 -5.38 -16.45 -4.92
C PHE A 78 -5.31 -14.96 -5.32
N LEU A 79 -5.39 -14.04 -4.35
CA LEU A 79 -5.29 -12.60 -4.59
C LEU A 79 -3.95 -12.22 -5.22
N LEU A 80 -2.84 -12.71 -4.65
CA LEU A 80 -1.48 -12.50 -5.17
C LEU A 80 -1.36 -12.92 -6.64
N LYS A 81 -1.77 -14.16 -6.96
CA LYS A 81 -1.71 -14.68 -8.34
C LYS A 81 -2.59 -13.90 -9.30
N THR A 82 -3.75 -13.45 -8.83
CA THR A 82 -4.72 -12.73 -9.66
C THR A 82 -4.22 -11.32 -9.98
N TYR A 83 -3.54 -10.65 -9.05
CA TYR A 83 -2.99 -9.31 -9.25
C TYR A 83 -2.06 -9.23 -10.47
N TYR A 84 -1.08 -10.13 -10.57
CA TYR A 84 -0.08 -10.11 -11.65
C TYR A 84 -0.60 -10.47 -13.04
N LYS A 85 -1.87 -10.90 -13.16
CA LYS A 85 -2.48 -11.35 -14.42
C LYS A 85 -3.71 -10.55 -14.81
N SER A 86 -4.05 -9.50 -14.06
CA SER A 86 -5.30 -8.78 -14.25
C SER A 86 -5.09 -7.34 -14.68
N ASP A 87 -6.14 -6.77 -15.26
CA ASP A 87 -6.20 -5.36 -15.59
C ASP A 87 -6.21 -4.45 -14.34
N ARG A 88 -6.08 -3.15 -14.57
CA ARG A 88 -6.01 -2.12 -13.53
C ARG A 88 -7.20 -2.11 -12.56
N TRP A 89 -8.40 -2.47 -12.99
CA TRP A 89 -9.59 -2.42 -12.13
C TRP A 89 -9.54 -3.52 -11.08
N VAL A 90 -9.21 -4.72 -11.53
CA VAL A 90 -9.05 -5.89 -10.65
C VAL A 90 -7.84 -5.73 -9.74
N ARG A 91 -6.71 -5.22 -10.26
CA ARG A 91 -5.54 -4.91 -9.43
C ARG A 91 -5.88 -3.92 -8.32
N ASN A 92 -6.63 -2.87 -8.64
CA ASN A 92 -7.09 -1.88 -7.66
C ASN A 92 -7.99 -2.50 -6.58
N GLU A 93 -8.92 -3.36 -6.98
CA GLU A 93 -9.79 -4.06 -6.04
C GLU A 93 -9.01 -4.99 -5.10
N ILE A 94 -7.97 -5.66 -5.61
CA ILE A 94 -7.10 -6.51 -4.78
C ILE A 94 -6.35 -5.68 -3.74
N ILE A 95 -5.83 -4.49 -4.09
CA ILE A 95 -5.18 -3.61 -3.12
C ILE A 95 -6.15 -3.13 -2.04
N GLN A 96 -7.36 -2.75 -2.42
CA GLN A 96 -8.40 -2.38 -1.45
C GLN A 96 -8.77 -3.55 -0.53
N ALA A 97 -8.88 -4.76 -1.09
CA ALA A 97 -9.14 -5.97 -0.30
C ALA A 97 -8.00 -6.21 0.71
N PHE A 98 -6.73 -6.07 0.30
CA PHE A 98 -5.61 -6.17 1.24
C PHE A 98 -5.70 -5.11 2.35
N GLY A 99 -6.03 -3.84 2.05
CA GLY A 99 -6.25 -2.82 3.09
C GLY A 99 -7.24 -3.23 4.19
N LYS A 100 -8.22 -4.09 3.86
CA LYS A 100 -9.17 -4.66 4.83
C LYS A 100 -8.61 -5.89 5.55
N ILE A 101 -7.99 -6.80 4.79
CA ILE A 101 -7.49 -8.11 5.26
C ILE A 101 -6.34 -7.97 6.26
N LEU A 102 -5.40 -7.04 6.02
CA LEU A 102 -4.13 -6.96 6.76
C LEU A 102 -4.31 -6.58 8.23
N LYS A 103 -5.51 -6.14 8.64
CA LYS A 103 -5.84 -5.82 10.04
C LYS A 103 -6.04 -7.06 10.90
N ASN A 104 -6.38 -8.20 10.30
CA ASN A 104 -6.70 -9.44 11.01
C ASN A 104 -5.87 -10.64 10.56
N THR A 105 -5.04 -10.49 9.53
CA THR A 105 -4.32 -11.61 8.91
C THR A 105 -2.83 -11.31 8.84
N LYS A 106 -2.02 -12.29 9.27
CA LYS A 106 -0.56 -12.17 9.21
C LYS A 106 -0.06 -12.02 7.78
N ILE A 107 0.80 -11.02 7.57
CA ILE A 107 1.33 -10.64 6.27
C ILE A 107 2.56 -11.50 5.94
N THR A 108 2.71 -11.86 4.66
CA THR A 108 3.91 -12.51 4.13
C THR A 108 4.72 -11.54 3.28
N ASP A 109 6.02 -11.82 3.10
CA ASP A 109 6.91 -10.99 2.28
C ASP A 109 6.40 -10.75 0.86
N ASP A 110 5.69 -11.72 0.28
CA ASP A 110 5.12 -11.59 -1.06
C ASP A 110 3.99 -10.56 -1.13
N ILE A 111 3.23 -10.39 -0.03
CA ILE A 111 2.20 -9.35 0.07
C ILE A 111 2.86 -7.98 0.23
N PHE A 112 3.93 -7.87 1.03
CA PHE A 112 4.71 -6.63 1.11
C PHE A 112 5.32 -6.23 -0.23
N LYS A 113 5.84 -7.20 -1.00
CA LYS A 113 6.34 -6.96 -2.35
C LYS A 113 5.23 -6.45 -3.27
N LEU A 114 4.06 -7.09 -3.25
CA LEU A 114 2.91 -6.65 -4.03
C LEU A 114 2.51 -5.21 -3.71
N ILE A 115 2.40 -4.85 -2.42
CA ILE A 115 2.09 -3.47 -1.99
C ILE A 115 3.18 -2.50 -2.49
N GLY A 116 4.46 -2.88 -2.38
CA GLY A 116 5.58 -2.08 -2.88
C GLY A 116 5.57 -1.87 -4.41
N TYR A 117 5.09 -2.85 -5.18
CA TYR A 117 4.84 -2.65 -6.62
C TYR A 117 3.65 -1.73 -6.86
N ALA A 118 2.56 -1.89 -6.09
CA ALA A 118 1.35 -1.11 -6.24
C ALA A 118 1.55 0.38 -5.95
N ILE A 119 2.47 0.77 -5.05
CA ILE A 119 2.76 2.20 -4.83
C ILE A 119 3.48 2.88 -6.01
N ASN A 120 4.09 2.10 -6.91
CA ASN A 120 4.70 2.62 -8.14
C ASN A 120 3.85 2.29 -9.39
N ASP A 121 2.60 1.88 -9.21
CA ASP A 121 1.71 1.57 -10.33
C ASP A 121 1.47 2.79 -11.23
N ASP A 122 1.26 2.59 -12.52
CA ASP A 122 0.96 3.67 -13.45
C ASP A 122 -0.44 4.26 -13.21
N TYR A 123 -1.37 3.46 -12.69
CA TYR A 123 -2.73 3.88 -12.39
C TYR A 123 -2.84 4.51 -10.99
N SER A 124 -3.14 5.81 -10.94
CA SER A 124 -3.18 6.61 -9.69
C SER A 124 -4.05 5.98 -8.57
N PRO A 125 -5.26 5.46 -8.82
CA PRO A 125 -6.07 4.82 -7.78
C PRO A 125 -5.38 3.65 -7.08
N ILE A 126 -4.58 2.86 -7.80
CA ILE A 126 -3.81 1.75 -7.21
C ILE A 126 -2.75 2.32 -6.27
N ARG A 127 -2.00 3.36 -6.69
CA ARG A 127 -1.00 4.01 -5.84
C ARG A 127 -1.63 4.56 -4.55
N VAL A 128 -2.73 5.29 -4.68
CA VAL A 128 -3.48 5.87 -3.56
C VAL A 128 -3.91 4.78 -2.57
N ASN A 129 -4.53 3.71 -3.06
CA ASN A 129 -4.99 2.62 -2.21
C ASN A 129 -3.84 1.83 -1.58
N ALA A 130 -2.71 1.69 -2.28
CA ALA A 130 -1.52 1.05 -1.74
C ALA A 130 -0.88 1.89 -0.62
N LEU A 131 -0.79 3.21 -0.77
CA LEU A 131 -0.33 4.11 0.30
C LEU A 131 -1.27 4.09 1.51
N LYS A 132 -2.59 4.06 1.30
CA LYS A 132 -3.57 3.86 2.40
C LYS A 132 -3.37 2.52 3.09
N THR A 133 -3.10 1.46 2.33
CA THR A 133 -2.82 0.12 2.88
C THR A 133 -1.54 0.13 3.73
N ILE A 134 -0.50 0.86 3.31
CA ILE A 134 0.73 1.03 4.10
C ILE A 134 0.42 1.68 5.45
N LEU A 135 -0.47 2.67 5.49
CA LEU A 135 -0.89 3.30 6.74
C LEU A 135 -1.61 2.37 7.70
N ASP A 136 -2.02 1.16 7.30
CA ASP A 136 -2.63 0.17 8.18
C ASP A 136 -1.63 -0.91 8.66
N LEU A 137 -0.39 -0.90 8.18
CA LEU A 137 0.64 -1.87 8.57
C LEU A 137 1.18 -1.61 9.99
N GLU A 138 1.48 -2.66 10.74
CA GLU A 138 2.14 -2.54 12.04
C GLU A 138 3.53 -1.90 11.92
N ASP A 139 4.36 -2.45 11.03
CA ASP A 139 5.71 -1.98 10.73
C ASP A 139 5.89 -1.66 9.25
N LEU A 140 6.92 -0.86 8.93
CA LEU A 140 7.25 -0.48 7.56
C LEU A 140 8.50 -1.21 7.04
N PRO A 141 8.36 -2.27 6.22
CA PRO A 141 9.49 -3.01 5.67
C PRO A 141 10.42 -2.14 4.83
N LEU A 142 11.73 -2.40 4.90
CA LEU A 142 12.77 -1.65 4.17
C LEU A 142 12.50 -1.55 2.66
N PHE A 143 12.01 -2.63 2.04
CA PHE A 143 11.66 -2.61 0.62
C PHE A 143 10.54 -1.61 0.29
N ILE A 144 9.53 -1.46 1.18
CA ILE A 144 8.47 -0.46 1.00
C ILE A 144 9.04 0.95 1.21
N GLN A 145 9.92 1.16 2.20
CA GLN A 145 10.58 2.45 2.43
C GLN A 145 11.28 2.98 1.18
N ARG A 146 12.06 2.13 0.50
CA ARG A 146 12.73 2.50 -0.76
C ARG A 146 11.74 2.97 -1.82
N ASN A 147 10.62 2.28 -1.95
CA ASN A 147 9.58 2.62 -2.91
C ASN A 147 8.85 3.93 -2.55
N LEU A 148 8.69 4.27 -1.26
CA LEU A 148 8.13 5.56 -0.85
C LEU A 148 8.99 6.75 -1.32
N TYR A 149 10.31 6.62 -1.32
CA TYR A 149 11.19 7.67 -1.85
C TYR A 149 11.02 7.86 -3.36
N TYR A 150 10.78 6.79 -4.12
CA TYR A 150 10.41 6.92 -5.54
C TYR A 150 9.06 7.63 -5.71
N VAL A 151 8.09 7.36 -4.85
CA VAL A 151 6.78 8.04 -4.90
C VAL A 151 6.90 9.53 -4.61
N ILE A 152 7.67 9.95 -3.59
CA ILE A 152 7.86 11.39 -3.31
C ILE A 152 8.54 12.10 -4.49
N ASN A 153 9.46 11.42 -5.19
CA ASN A 153 10.10 11.96 -6.39
C ASN A 153 9.13 12.26 -7.55
N LEU A 154 7.91 11.70 -7.54
CA LEU A 154 6.88 11.99 -8.54
C LEU A 154 6.27 13.39 -8.37
N HIS A 155 6.32 13.95 -7.15
CA HIS A 155 5.70 15.24 -6.82
C HIS A 155 4.21 15.34 -7.16
N ASP A 156 3.49 14.23 -6.99
CA ASP A 156 2.05 14.18 -7.17
C ASP A 156 1.35 14.83 -5.95
N PRO A 157 0.68 16.00 -6.11
CA PRO A 157 0.03 16.70 -5.00
C PRO A 157 -1.10 15.89 -4.37
N GLU A 158 -1.74 15.00 -5.13
CA GLU A 158 -2.81 14.14 -4.61
C GLU A 158 -2.26 13.11 -3.59
N LEU A 159 -0.96 12.78 -3.69
CA LEU A 159 -0.30 11.83 -2.81
C LEU A 159 0.41 12.51 -1.63
N GLU A 160 0.49 13.85 -1.62
CA GLU A 160 1.26 14.61 -0.63
C GLU A 160 0.83 14.32 0.80
N LEU A 161 -0.46 14.45 1.08
CA LEU A 161 -0.99 14.16 2.40
C LEU A 161 -0.75 12.70 2.82
N LEU A 162 -0.76 11.76 1.88
CA LEU A 162 -0.57 10.34 2.17
C LEU A 162 0.87 10.02 2.53
N TYR A 163 1.85 10.46 1.72
CA TYR A 163 3.25 10.21 2.08
C TYR A 163 3.63 10.96 3.36
N VAL A 164 3.16 12.18 3.60
CA VAL A 164 3.42 12.91 4.86
C VAL A 164 2.99 12.07 6.05
N ARG A 165 1.74 11.57 6.04
CA ARG A 165 1.21 10.72 7.13
C ARG A 165 2.00 9.42 7.32
N ILE A 166 2.49 8.81 6.23
CA ILE A 166 3.30 7.59 6.29
C ILE A 166 4.65 7.90 6.95
N PHE A 167 5.32 8.98 6.52
CA PHE A 167 6.60 9.40 7.08
C PHE A 167 6.46 9.79 8.55
N GLU A 168 5.44 10.54 8.94
CA GLU A 168 5.17 10.89 10.34
C GLU A 168 4.88 9.67 11.22
N ARG A 169 4.16 8.66 10.70
CA ARG A 169 3.85 7.43 11.44
C ARG A 169 5.09 6.55 11.63
N PHE A 170 5.81 6.26 10.55
CA PHE A 170 6.84 5.21 10.54
C PHE A 170 8.27 5.73 10.67
N LEU A 171 8.48 7.03 10.46
CA LEU A 171 9.74 7.73 10.64
C LEU A 171 9.48 9.04 11.41
N PRO A 172 8.94 9.03 12.64
CA PRO A 172 8.43 10.23 13.33
C PRO A 172 9.43 11.36 13.57
N ASP A 173 10.73 11.11 13.48
CA ASP A 173 11.76 12.12 13.75
C ASP A 173 12.88 12.12 12.71
N PHE A 174 13.68 13.20 12.72
CA PHE A 174 14.76 13.38 11.76
C PHE A 174 15.89 12.34 11.91
N THR A 175 16.06 11.73 13.09
CA THR A 175 17.06 10.68 13.30
C THR A 175 16.64 9.42 12.59
N GLN A 176 15.36 9.05 12.66
CA GLN A 176 14.81 7.93 11.91
C GLN A 176 14.83 8.18 10.39
N LEU A 177 14.49 9.41 9.97
CA LEU A 177 14.65 9.81 8.57
C LEU A 177 16.11 9.65 8.10
N PHE A 178 17.07 10.17 8.87
CA PHE A 178 18.50 10.05 8.54
C PHE A 178 18.92 8.59 8.43
N ASN A 179 18.53 7.75 9.40
CA ASN A 179 18.84 6.33 9.39
C ASN A 179 18.24 5.61 8.18
N SER A 180 17.00 5.94 7.78
CA SER A 180 16.37 5.36 6.59
C SER A 180 17.07 5.79 5.29
N LEU A 181 17.52 7.05 5.21
CA LEU A 181 18.32 7.54 4.09
C LEU A 181 19.68 6.85 4.02
N ASN A 182 20.34 6.67 5.17
CA ASN A 182 21.70 6.18 5.29
C ASN A 182 21.82 4.65 5.14
N ASN A 183 20.99 3.88 5.84
CA ASN A 183 21.20 2.43 5.99
C ASN A 183 20.82 1.63 4.74
N SER A 184 20.03 2.22 3.83
CA SER A 184 19.57 1.57 2.60
C SER A 184 20.01 2.32 1.33
N ASP A 185 21.00 3.23 1.45
CA ASP A 185 21.45 4.12 0.38
C ASP A 185 20.30 4.88 -0.31
N ASN A 186 19.20 5.12 0.42
CA ASN A 186 18.03 5.80 -0.13
C ASN A 186 18.33 7.27 -0.48
N TYR A 187 19.39 7.85 0.11
CA TYR A 187 19.89 9.17 -0.29
C TYR A 187 20.28 9.23 -1.79
N LYS A 188 20.70 8.11 -2.40
CA LYS A 188 21.12 8.05 -3.81
C LYS A 188 19.95 8.15 -4.78
N ILE A 189 18.76 7.71 -4.37
CA ILE A 189 17.56 7.69 -5.22
C ILE A 189 16.67 8.91 -5.00
N LEU A 190 16.87 9.63 -3.90
CA LEU A 190 16.05 10.78 -3.54
C LEU A 190 16.46 12.01 -4.34
N LYS A 191 15.52 12.61 -5.09
CA LYS A 191 15.76 13.84 -5.84
C LYS A 191 15.77 15.04 -4.90
N LEU A 192 16.50 16.09 -5.26
CA LEU A 192 16.62 17.30 -4.43
C LEU A 192 15.29 17.94 -4.06
N ARG A 193 14.34 17.99 -5.00
CA ARG A 193 13.00 18.52 -4.71
C ARG A 193 12.22 17.67 -3.70
N ALA A 194 12.38 16.35 -3.73
CA ALA A 194 11.78 15.45 -2.75
C ALA A 194 12.45 15.58 -1.39
N PHE A 195 13.78 15.75 -1.38
CA PHE A 195 14.53 16.07 -0.18
C PHE A 195 14.08 17.39 0.46
N ARG A 196 13.83 18.45 -0.32
CA ARG A 196 13.23 19.69 0.18
C ARG A 196 11.89 19.43 0.86
N ALA A 197 11.00 18.65 0.24
CA ALA A 197 9.70 18.31 0.83
C ALA A 197 9.86 17.61 2.19
N LEU A 198 10.80 16.66 2.29
CA LEU A 198 11.14 16.03 3.57
C LEU A 198 11.68 17.05 4.58
N ILE A 199 12.56 17.97 4.18
CA ILE A 199 13.02 19.02 5.10
C ILE A 199 11.82 19.84 5.63
N PHE A 200 10.89 20.24 4.77
CA PHE A 200 9.69 20.97 5.17
C PHE A 200 8.81 20.20 6.15
N ILE A 201 8.72 18.87 6.02
CA ILE A 201 7.96 18.01 6.93
C ILE A 201 8.60 18.01 8.32
N TYR A 202 9.91 17.75 8.39
CA TYR A 202 10.59 17.43 9.65
C TYR A 202 11.15 18.63 10.43
N PHE A 203 11.45 19.75 9.78
CA PHE A 203 12.19 20.83 10.41
C PHE A 203 11.38 22.11 10.45
N LYS A 204 10.81 22.42 11.62
CA LYS A 204 10.16 23.72 11.89
C LYS A 204 11.06 24.71 12.64
N SER A 205 12.25 24.28 13.07
CA SER A 205 13.21 25.07 13.86
C SER A 205 14.63 24.90 13.31
N PRO A 206 15.46 25.96 13.29
CA PRO A 206 16.87 25.88 12.89
C PRO A 206 17.71 24.89 13.72
N ILE A 207 17.39 24.71 15.02
CA ILE A 207 18.20 23.90 15.94
C ILE A 207 18.24 22.42 15.50
N ASN A 208 17.07 21.84 15.20
CA ASN A 208 16.98 20.45 14.74
C ASN A 208 17.62 20.27 13.35
N LEU A 209 17.52 21.31 12.51
CA LEU A 209 18.10 21.32 11.18
C LEU A 209 19.63 21.23 11.22
N GLU A 210 20.28 22.00 12.10
CA GLU A 210 21.74 21.94 12.29
C GLU A 210 22.21 20.56 12.78
N THR A 211 21.44 19.92 13.68
CA THR A 211 21.77 18.56 14.14
C THR A 211 21.69 17.55 12.98
N PHE A 212 20.69 17.67 12.11
CA PHE A 212 20.57 16.83 10.92
C PHE A 212 21.67 17.10 9.90
N ARG A 213 22.03 18.37 9.69
CA ARG A 213 23.16 18.80 8.86
C ARG A 213 24.45 18.13 9.31
N GLN A 214 24.75 18.14 10.61
CA GLN A 214 25.94 17.49 11.15
C GLN A 214 25.95 15.97 10.93
N LYS A 215 24.79 15.30 11.01
CA LYS A 215 24.68 13.86 10.69
C LYS A 215 25.05 13.59 9.23
N ILE A 216 24.58 14.41 8.29
CA ILE A 216 24.92 14.29 6.86
C ILE A 216 26.40 14.58 6.62
N SER A 217 26.95 15.65 7.19
CA SER A 217 28.37 15.99 7.02
C SER A 217 29.31 14.89 7.51
N LYS A 218 28.97 14.23 8.62
CA LYS A 218 29.74 13.13 9.22
C LYS A 218 29.45 11.75 8.59
N SER A 219 28.52 11.65 7.64
CA SER A 219 28.17 10.38 7.02
C SER A 219 29.22 9.92 6.00
N LYS A 220 29.14 8.64 5.64
CA LYS A 220 29.93 8.04 4.55
C LYS A 220 29.26 8.21 3.17
N TRP A 221 28.33 9.16 3.03
CA TRP A 221 27.71 9.43 1.73
C TRP A 221 28.76 9.94 0.76
N GLU A 222 28.57 9.59 -0.51
CA GLU A 222 29.33 10.10 -1.64
C GLU A 222 29.24 11.64 -1.69
N ASP A 223 30.39 12.27 -1.97
CA ASP A 223 30.55 13.71 -1.79
C ASP A 223 29.57 14.53 -2.64
N ASP A 224 29.29 14.12 -3.88
CA ASP A 224 28.34 14.80 -4.76
C ASP A 224 26.93 14.85 -4.15
N TYR A 225 26.44 13.74 -3.57
CA TYR A 225 25.12 13.72 -2.92
C TYR A 225 25.12 14.53 -1.64
N LYS A 226 26.19 14.42 -0.84
CA LYS A 226 26.37 15.14 0.41
C LYS A 226 26.36 16.66 0.16
N GLU A 227 27.16 17.13 -0.79
CA GLU A 227 27.23 18.54 -1.15
C GLU A 227 25.88 19.08 -1.59
N ASN A 228 25.18 18.34 -2.47
CA ASN A 228 23.88 18.76 -2.96
C ASN A 228 22.84 18.87 -1.83
N PHE A 229 22.79 17.90 -0.90
CA PHE A 229 21.80 17.93 0.18
C PHE A 229 22.15 18.98 1.24
N LEU A 230 23.43 19.20 1.54
CA LEU A 230 23.86 20.27 2.44
C LEU A 230 23.51 21.65 1.89
N LYS A 231 23.68 21.88 0.57
CA LYS A 231 23.23 23.14 -0.08
C LYS A 231 21.74 23.39 0.11
N GLU A 232 20.90 22.35 0.01
CA GLU A 232 19.46 22.47 0.24
C GLU A 232 19.12 22.81 1.70
N ILE A 233 19.84 22.22 2.65
CA ILE A 233 19.70 22.54 4.07
C ILE A 233 20.08 24.00 4.33
N ASP A 234 21.23 24.46 3.83
CA ASP A 234 21.71 25.84 4.02
C ASP A 234 20.74 26.85 3.39
N MET A 235 20.13 26.52 2.24
CA MET A 235 19.08 27.33 1.63
C MET A 235 17.82 27.40 2.51
N TYR A 236 17.39 26.27 3.06
CA TYR A 236 16.21 26.20 3.92
C TYR A 236 16.41 26.93 5.25
N GLU A 237 17.58 26.82 5.87
CA GLU A 237 17.92 27.53 7.10
C GLU A 237 17.77 29.05 6.92
N LYS A 238 18.26 29.61 5.81
CA LYS A 238 18.09 31.03 5.47
C LYS A 238 16.61 31.43 5.38
N LEU A 239 15.74 30.54 4.91
CA LEU A 239 14.30 30.79 4.85
C LEU A 239 13.66 30.76 6.23
N LEU A 240 14.08 29.86 7.11
CA LEU A 240 13.61 29.81 8.51
C LEU A 240 14.03 31.06 9.28
N LEU A 241 15.30 31.48 9.15
CA LEU A 241 15.82 32.66 9.84
C LEU A 241 15.19 33.98 9.37
N LYS A 242 14.74 34.07 8.12
CA LYS A 242 13.98 35.23 7.61
C LYS A 242 12.53 35.32 8.11
N ARG A 243 12.00 34.24 8.69
CA ARG A 243 10.64 34.16 9.22
C ARG A 243 10.56 34.38 10.74
N LEU A 244 11.72 34.43 11.41
CA LEU A 244 11.87 34.79 12.82
C LEU A 244 12.04 36.31 12.95
#